data_AF-A0A946GA24-F1
#
_entry.id   AF-A0A946GA24-F1
#
_cell.length_a   1.000
_cell.length_b   1.000
_cell.length_c   1.000
_cell.angle_alpha   90.00
_cell.angle_beta   90.00
_cell.angle_gamma   90.00
#
_symmetry.space_group_name_H-M   'P 1'
#
loop_
_entity.id
_entity.type
_entity.pdbx_description
1 polymer ?
#
loop_
_entity_poly.entity_id
_entity_poly.type
_entity_poly.pdbx_seq_one_letter_code
_entity_poly.pdbx_strand_id
1 'polypeptide(L)' 'YRAVADRVRESAAEKERNLIETLAQDIAAVVLGEFEVSKVRVEVEKFILPETDWVGVILERSCSEIN' A
#
# COMPACT_ATOMS: atom_id res chain seq x y z
N TYR A 1 -7.24 -11.36 7.91
CA TYR A 1 -7.63 -10.17 7.14
C TYR A 1 -7.75 -8.91 8.01
N ARG A 2 -8.44 -8.97 9.17
CA ARG A 2 -8.66 -7.78 10.02
C ARG A 2 -7.37 -7.07 10.45
N ALA A 3 -6.36 -7.81 10.91
CA ALA A 3 -5.08 -7.24 11.33
C ALA A 3 -4.39 -6.40 10.23
N VAL A 4 -4.42 -6.87 8.97
CA VAL A 4 -3.89 -6.11 7.82
C VAL A 4 -4.65 -4.81 7.61
N ALA A 5 -5.99 -4.83 7.71
CA ALA A 5 -6.81 -3.64 7.52
C ALA A 5 -6.64 -2.60 8.64
N ASP A 6 -6.52 -3.04 9.89
CA ASP A 6 -6.20 -2.17 11.03
C ASP A 6 -4.81 -1.56 10.87
N ARG A 7 -3.80 -2.34 10.46
CA ARG A 7 -2.46 -1.84 10.21
C ARG A 7 -2.39 -0.83 9.07
N VAL A 8 -3.08 -1.09 7.96
CA VAL A 8 -3.20 -0.14 6.84
C VAL A 8 -3.83 1.17 7.29
N ARG A 9 -4.85 1.12 8.15
CA ARG A 9 -5.49 2.33 8.69
C ARG A 9 -4.57 3.08 9.65
N GLU A 10 -3.87 2.39 10.55
CA GLU A 10 -2.87 3.01 11.41
C GLU A 10 -1.78 3.68 10.58
N SER A 11 -1.13 2.96 9.64
CA SER A 11 -0.09 3.51 8.76
C SER A 11 -0.58 4.70 7.93
N ALA A 12 -1.85 4.70 7.49
CA ALA A 12 -2.44 5.82 6.77
C ALA A 12 -2.80 7.01 7.68
N ALA A 13 -3.13 6.78 8.96
CA ALA A 13 -3.47 7.81 9.93
C ALA A 13 -2.26 8.39 10.67
N GLU A 14 -1.15 7.67 10.74
CA GLU A 14 0.05 8.06 11.49
C GLU A 14 0.78 9.27 10.89
N LYS A 15 0.65 9.51 9.58
CA LYS A 15 1.31 10.62 8.88
C LYS A 15 0.47 11.20 7.76
N GLU A 16 0.42 12.54 7.71
CA GLU A 16 0.06 13.26 6.48
C GLU A 16 1.15 13.01 5.42
N ARG A 17 0.82 12.20 4.41
CA ARG A 17 1.75 11.88 3.30
C ARG A 17 1.36 12.71 2.08
N ASN A 18 2.34 13.47 1.55
CA ASN A 18 2.16 14.29 0.35
C ASN A 18 2.02 13.45 -0.94
N LEU A 19 2.52 12.21 -0.94
CA LEU A 19 2.55 11.33 -2.11
C LEU A 19 1.92 9.96 -1.80
N ILE A 20 1.01 9.53 -2.66
CA ILE A 20 0.34 8.22 -2.58
C ILE A 20 1.30 7.04 -2.83
N GLU A 21 2.40 7.29 -3.54
CA GLU A 21 3.46 6.32 -3.80
C GLU A 21 4.14 5.89 -2.50
N THR A 22 4.42 6.83 -1.60
CA THR A 22 5.04 6.54 -0.31
C THR A 22 4.11 5.72 0.57
N LEU A 23 2.82 6.02 0.56
CA LEU A 23 1.81 5.26 1.30
C LEU A 23 1.74 3.80 0.81
N ALA A 24 1.68 3.59 -0.51
CA ALA A 24 1.62 2.26 -1.10
C ALA A 24 2.86 1.42 -0.76
N GLN A 25 4.06 2.04 -0.77
CA GLN A 25 5.30 1.36 -0.41
C GLN A 25 5.39 1.02 1.08
N ASP A 26 4.96 1.93 1.95
CA ASP A 26 4.96 1.74 3.41
C ASP A 26 4.04 0.57 3.79
N ILE A 27 2.80 0.56 3.26
CA ILE A 27 1.84 -0.54 3.43
C ILE A 27 2.43 -1.86 2.91
N ALA A 28 3.03 -1.87 1.72
CA ALA A 28 3.61 -3.08 1.16
C ALA A 28 4.75 -3.61 2.06
N ALA A 29 5.61 -2.74 2.57
CA ALA A 29 6.72 -3.11 3.43
C ALA A 29 6.25 -3.64 4.80
N VAL A 30 5.27 -2.99 5.43
CA VAL A 30 4.67 -3.43 6.69
C VAL A 30 4.00 -4.79 6.52
N VAL A 31 3.25 -4.99 5.43
CA VAL A 31 2.55 -6.25 5.18
C VAL A 31 3.53 -7.38 4.86
N LEU A 32 4.56 -7.13 4.05
CA LEU A 32 5.62 -8.11 3.78
C LEU A 32 6.42 -8.48 5.03
N GLY A 33 6.71 -7.49 5.88
CA GLY A 33 7.52 -7.68 7.09
C GLY A 33 6.75 -8.31 8.26
N GLU A 34 5.53 -7.87 8.55
CA GLU A 34 4.74 -8.38 9.68
C GLU A 34 3.99 -9.68 9.37
N PHE A 35 3.61 -9.91 8.11
CA PHE A 35 2.80 -11.07 7.74
C PHE A 35 3.57 -12.14 6.93
N GLU A 36 4.87 -11.95 6.67
CA GLU A 36 5.73 -12.88 5.92
C GLU A 36 5.05 -13.42 4.64
N VAL A 37 4.34 -12.56 3.92
CA VAL A 37 3.57 -12.95 2.74
C VAL A 37 4.48 -13.10 1.53
N SER A 38 4.27 -14.16 0.72
CA SER A 38 5.06 -14.38 -0.51
C SER A 38 4.82 -13.29 -1.56
N LYS A 39 3.64 -12.66 -1.56
CA LYS A 39 3.27 -11.61 -2.50
C LYS A 39 2.26 -10.65 -1.87
N VAL A 40 2.46 -9.36 -2.08
CA VAL A 40 1.52 -8.30 -1.72
C VAL A 40 1.24 -7.43 -2.93
N ARG A 41 -0.04 -7.11 -3.15
CA ARG A 41 -0.48 -6.11 -4.12
C ARG A 41 -1.21 -5.01 -3.36
N VAL A 42 -0.73 -3.79 -3.50
CA VAL A 42 -1.29 -2.59 -2.87
C VAL A 42 -1.77 -1.66 -3.97
N GLU A 43 -3.04 -1.28 -3.91
CA GLU A 43 -3.68 -0.38 -4.86
C GLU A 43 -4.22 0.81 -4.09
N VAL A 44 -3.76 2.01 -4.46
CA VAL A 44 -4.16 3.25 -3.82
C VAL A 44 -4.76 4.17 -4.87
N GLU A 45 -6.03 4.49 -4.72
CA GLU A 45 -6.80 5.31 -5.64
C GLU A 45 -7.04 6.70 -5.04
N LYS A 46 -6.71 7.76 -5.77
CA LYS A 46 -6.91 9.15 -5.35
C LYS A 46 -7.80 9.89 -6.35
N PHE A 47 -8.94 10.36 -5.87
CA PHE A 47 -9.95 11.08 -6.66
C PHE A 47 -9.70 12.60 -6.59
N ILE A 48 -8.64 13.09 -7.25
CA ILE A 48 -8.19 14.50 -7.11
C ILE A 48 -8.47 15.40 -8.32
N LEU A 49 -8.83 14.86 -9.48
CA LEU A 49 -8.96 15.65 -10.71
C LEU A 49 -10.40 15.65 -11.21
N PRO A 50 -10.99 16.82 -11.52
CA PRO A 50 -12.17 16.86 -12.38
C PRO A 50 -11.76 16.39 -13.78
N GLU A 51 -12.61 15.59 -14.43
CA GLU A 51 -12.38 14.94 -15.75
C GLU A 51 -11.60 13.61 -15.78
N THR A 52 -11.20 13.06 -14.62
CA THR A 52 -10.62 11.71 -14.54
C THR A 52 -11.30 10.93 -13.43
N ASP A 53 -11.76 9.69 -13.69
CA ASP A 53 -12.45 8.86 -12.68
C ASP A 53 -11.60 8.66 -11.42
N TRP A 54 -10.30 8.38 -11.55
CA TRP A 54 -9.36 8.30 -10.43
C TRP A 54 -7.91 8.31 -10.93
N VAL A 55 -6.99 8.77 -10.09
CA VAL A 55 -5.55 8.61 -10.31
C VAL A 55 -4.99 7.79 -9.17
N GLY A 56 -4.42 6.64 -9.47
CA GLY A 56 -3.92 5.72 -8.46
C GLY A 56 -2.57 5.13 -8.81
N VAL A 57 -1.98 4.50 -7.80
CA VAL A 57 -0.73 3.74 -7.93
C VAL A 57 -1.01 2.31 -7.54
N ILE A 58 -0.57 1.39 -8.39
CA ILE A 58 -0.61 -0.05 -8.13
C ILE A 58 0.82 -0.50 -7.91
N LEU A 59 1.09 -1.04 -6.72
CA LEU A 59 2.37 -1.59 -6.35
C LEU A 59 2.23 -3.10 -6.13
N GLU A 60 3.04 -3.88 -6.82
CA GLU A 60 3.13 -5.32 -6.60
C GLU A 60 4.54 -5.64 -6.12
N ARG A 61 4.63 -6.35 -4.99
CA ARG A 61 5.90 -6.84 -4.44
C ARG A 61 5.78 -8.33 -4.17
N SER A 62 6.73 -9.09 -4.68
CA SER A 62 6.91 -10.49 -4.38
C SER A 62 8.23 -10.67 -3.64
N CYS A 63 8.22 -11.46 -2.57
CA CYS A 63 9.46 -12.00 -2.02
C CYS A 63 9.88 -13.14 -2.95
N SER A 64 10.53 -12.80 -4.07
CA SER A 64 11.20 -13.82 -4.88
C SER A 64 12.51 -14.15 -4.19
N GLU A 65 12.51 -15.26 -3.44
CA GLU A 65 13.74 -15.99 -3.12
C GLU A 65 14.48 -16.22 -4.43
N ILE A 66 15.56 -15.47 -4.66
CA ILE A 66 16.53 -15.80 -5.70
C ILE A 66 17.34 -16.94 -5.10
N ASN A 67 16.95 -18.14 -5.52
CA ASN A 67 17.62 -19.42 -5.26
C ASN A 67 19.04 -19.43 -5.83
#